data_AF-A0A6L4B438-F1
#
_entry.id   AF-A0A6L4B438-F1
#
_cell.length_a   1.000
_cell.length_b   1.000
_cell.length_c   1.000
_cell.angle_alpha   90.00
_cell.angle_beta   90.00
_cell.angle_gamma   90.00
#
_symmetry.space_group_name_H-M   'P 1'
#
loop_
_entity.id
_entity.type
_entity.pdbx_description
1 polymer ?
#
loop_
_entity_poly.entity_id
_entity_poly.type
_entity_poly.pdbx_seq_one_letter_code
_entity_poly.pdbx_strand_id
1 'polypeptide(L)'
;MSKKQDDSLVSEAQQPSPLPEDGLGIRVRQIREQKGLTHDGLSSLTKVDDPEGRGISRTTIRGYELGTYKPGAREIRILAAALEVSPTWLILGAPDGHSTESTPVASYDKEGRQGLRWGEIAFTALASMRLGDTERQLVADLIETMYRLKVGEESARRQKAFVLEFCDVLQDFITDRRDGESGPFGLNASPTEIMSLFKSVVADFREKHGKVEADLLVALFGPYIQSWMDIKP
;
A
#
# COMPACT_ATOMS: atom_id res chain seq x y z
N MET A 1 -31.08 -73.19 19.50
CA MET A 1 -30.06 -72.43 20.26
C MET A 1 -28.88 -72.22 19.33
N SER A 2 -28.71 -70.99 18.84
CA SER A 2 -27.56 -70.09 19.14
C SER A 2 -26.22 -70.67 18.67
N LYS A 3 -25.40 -70.03 17.83
CA LYS A 3 -25.32 -68.61 17.45
C LYS A 3 -24.46 -68.53 16.16
N LYS A 4 -24.96 -67.85 15.12
CA LYS A 4 -24.15 -67.36 13.99
C LYS A 4 -23.22 -66.28 14.54
N GLN A 5 -21.91 -66.39 14.27
CA GLN A 5 -20.99 -65.26 14.41
C GLN A 5 -20.87 -64.66 13.01
N ASP A 6 -21.61 -63.57 12.86
CA ASP A 6 -21.74 -62.79 11.65
C ASP A 6 -20.67 -61.70 11.60
N ASP A 7 -20.25 -61.50 10.38
CA ASP A 7 -19.24 -60.59 9.87
C ASP A 7 -19.68 -59.14 10.15
N SER A 8 -18.92 -58.38 10.92
CA SER A 8 -19.11 -56.92 11.00
C SER A 8 -17.85 -56.19 11.49
N LEU A 9 -16.78 -56.28 10.71
CA LEU A 9 -15.81 -55.19 10.64
C LEU A 9 -16.38 -54.11 9.72
N VAL A 10 -17.37 -53.36 10.21
CA VAL A 10 -17.77 -52.10 9.59
C VAL A 10 -16.67 -51.11 9.94
N SER A 11 -15.74 -50.95 9.00
CA SER A 11 -14.81 -49.84 8.94
C SER A 11 -15.61 -48.55 9.00
N GLU A 12 -15.60 -47.86 10.13
CA GLU A 12 -15.98 -46.46 10.23
C GLU A 12 -15.05 -45.67 9.31
N ALA A 13 -15.49 -45.48 8.06
CA ALA A 13 -14.86 -44.54 7.15
C ALA A 13 -14.98 -43.17 7.81
N GLN A 14 -13.88 -42.72 8.44
CA GLN A 14 -13.71 -41.36 8.91
C GLN A 14 -14.17 -40.43 7.79
N GLN A 15 -15.24 -39.69 8.04
CA GLN A 15 -15.68 -38.66 7.10
C GLN A 15 -14.49 -37.73 6.86
N PRO A 16 -14.16 -37.43 5.59
CA PRO A 16 -13.07 -36.51 5.30
C PRO A 16 -13.39 -35.20 6.01
N SER A 17 -12.48 -34.75 6.88
CA SER A 17 -12.57 -33.44 7.49
C SER A 17 -12.83 -32.41 6.38
N PRO A 18 -13.82 -31.52 6.53
CA PRO A 18 -14.15 -30.54 5.50
C PRO A 18 -12.88 -29.78 5.13
N LEU A 19 -12.62 -29.68 3.83
CA LEU A 19 -11.42 -29.00 3.37
C LEU A 19 -11.56 -27.50 3.72
N PRO A 20 -10.47 -26.80 4.08
CA PRO A 20 -10.55 -25.39 4.49
C PRO A 20 -11.31 -24.48 3.50
N GLU A 21 -11.19 -24.80 2.21
CA GLU A 21 -11.85 -24.10 1.09
C GLU A 21 -13.37 -24.30 1.02
N ASP A 22 -13.95 -25.28 1.71
CA ASP A 22 -15.39 -25.59 1.63
C ASP A 22 -16.27 -24.46 2.21
N GLY A 23 -15.69 -23.58 3.04
CA GLY A 23 -16.36 -22.40 3.59
C GLY A 23 -16.28 -21.13 2.74
N LEU A 24 -15.62 -21.16 1.57
CA LEU A 24 -15.30 -19.95 0.80
C LEU A 24 -16.56 -19.20 0.36
N GLY A 25 -17.56 -19.90 -0.17
CA GLY A 25 -18.80 -19.29 -0.65
C GLY A 25 -19.56 -18.55 0.45
N ILE A 26 -19.56 -19.11 1.66
CA ILE A 26 -20.17 -18.49 2.85
C ILE A 26 -19.43 -17.20 3.21
N ARG A 27 -18.09 -17.22 3.18
CA ARG A 27 -17.26 -16.03 3.46
C ARG A 27 -17.46 -14.93 2.43
N VAL A 28 -17.50 -15.28 1.13
CA VAL A 28 -17.84 -14.33 0.05
C VAL A 28 -19.19 -13.68 0.31
N ARG A 29 -20.21 -14.48 0.60
CA ARG A 29 -21.56 -13.99 0.91
C ARG A 29 -21.58 -13.04 2.11
N GLN A 30 -20.92 -13.43 3.20
CA GLN A 30 -20.86 -12.65 4.43
C GLN A 30 -20.25 -11.26 4.20
N ILE A 31 -19.08 -11.18 3.56
CA ILE A 31 -18.42 -9.88 3.31
C ILE A 31 -19.23 -9.05 2.30
N ARG A 32 -19.79 -9.67 1.26
CA ARG A 32 -20.65 -8.98 0.30
C ARG A 32 -21.84 -8.33 1.01
N GLU A 33 -22.54 -9.07 1.87
CA GLU A 33 -23.69 -8.58 2.62
C GLU A 33 -23.29 -7.51 3.65
N GLN A 34 -22.16 -7.68 4.35
CA GLN A 34 -21.61 -6.65 5.26
C GLN A 34 -21.29 -5.33 4.56
N LYS A 35 -20.77 -5.40 3.32
CA LYS A 35 -20.51 -4.22 2.49
C LYS A 35 -21.77 -3.66 1.81
N GLY A 36 -22.95 -4.24 2.06
CA GLY A 36 -24.21 -3.81 1.44
C GLY A 36 -24.25 -4.03 -0.08
N LEU A 37 -23.40 -4.91 -0.61
CA LEU A 37 -23.29 -5.15 -2.04
C LEU A 37 -24.33 -6.16 -2.51
N THR A 38 -25.00 -5.85 -3.62
CA THR A 38 -25.79 -6.84 -4.37
C THR A 38 -24.86 -7.74 -5.19
N HIS A 39 -25.35 -8.88 -5.70
CA HIS A 39 -24.55 -9.70 -6.61
C HIS A 39 -24.14 -8.95 -7.88
N ASP A 40 -25.00 -8.03 -8.37
CA ASP A 40 -24.66 -7.14 -9.50
C ASP A 40 -23.60 -6.10 -9.11
N GLY A 41 -23.67 -5.57 -7.88
CA GLY A 41 -22.67 -4.67 -7.32
C GLY A 41 -21.29 -5.33 -7.25
N LEU A 42 -21.21 -6.54 -6.68
CA LEU A 42 -19.95 -7.29 -6.63
C LEU A 42 -19.46 -7.67 -8.04
N SER A 43 -20.34 -8.08 -8.95
CA SER A 43 -19.96 -8.38 -10.34
C SER A 43 -19.34 -7.16 -11.03
N SER A 44 -19.91 -5.98 -10.83
CA SER A 44 -19.39 -4.73 -11.40
C SER A 44 -18.03 -4.38 -10.80
N LEU A 45 -17.88 -4.55 -9.48
CA LEU A 45 -16.64 -4.25 -8.77
C LEU A 45 -15.50 -5.18 -9.20
N THR A 46 -15.78 -6.48 -9.37
CA THR A 46 -14.77 -7.44 -9.89
C THR A 46 -14.26 -7.12 -11.30
N LYS A 47 -15.00 -6.36 -12.12
CA LYS A 47 -14.50 -5.91 -13.43
C LYS A 47 -13.44 -4.83 -13.32
N VAL A 48 -13.51 -4.01 -12.27
CA VAL A 48 -12.54 -2.95 -12.00
C VAL A 48 -11.20 -3.54 -11.57
N ASP A 49 -11.24 -4.59 -10.74
CA ASP A 49 -10.03 -5.25 -10.20
C ASP A 49 -9.44 -6.33 -11.10
N ASP A 50 -10.05 -6.55 -12.27
CA ASP A 50 -9.58 -7.49 -13.26
C ASP A 50 -8.79 -6.76 -14.36
N PRO A 51 -7.48 -7.01 -14.52
CA PRO A 51 -6.66 -6.36 -15.56
C PRO A 51 -7.20 -6.55 -16.99
N GLU A 52 -7.98 -7.61 -17.21
CA GLU A 52 -8.58 -7.93 -18.51
C GLU A 52 -10.00 -7.35 -18.66
N GLY A 53 -10.55 -6.70 -17.63
CA GLY A 53 -11.88 -6.09 -17.61
C GLY A 53 -13.05 -7.07 -17.72
N ARG A 54 -12.81 -8.39 -17.61
CA ARG A 54 -13.85 -9.42 -17.75
C ARG A 54 -14.68 -9.55 -16.47
N GLY A 55 -14.01 -9.43 -15.32
CA GLY A 55 -14.59 -9.61 -13.99
C GLY A 55 -15.18 -11.00 -13.79
N ILE A 56 -16.09 -11.10 -12.82
CA ILE A 56 -16.84 -12.32 -12.50
C ILE A 56 -18.32 -12.04 -12.69
N SER A 57 -19.03 -12.92 -13.42
CA SER A 57 -20.45 -12.72 -13.69
C SER A 57 -21.29 -12.86 -12.41
N ARG A 58 -22.44 -12.16 -12.35
CA ARG A 58 -23.42 -12.29 -11.26
C ARG A 58 -23.79 -13.76 -11.00
N THR A 59 -24.09 -14.51 -12.07
CA THR A 59 -24.46 -15.93 -11.97
C THR A 59 -23.32 -16.74 -11.39
N THR A 60 -22.08 -16.36 -11.71
CA THR A 60 -20.88 -17.01 -11.19
C THR A 60 -20.66 -16.78 -9.70
N ILE A 61 -20.79 -15.53 -9.26
CA ILE A 61 -20.75 -15.18 -7.84
C ILE A 61 -21.82 -15.94 -7.07
N ARG A 62 -23.06 -15.99 -7.58
CA ARG A 62 -24.14 -16.76 -6.94
C ARG A 62 -23.81 -18.26 -6.87
N GLY A 63 -23.21 -18.82 -7.92
CA GLY A 63 -22.75 -20.20 -7.94
C GLY A 63 -21.69 -20.49 -6.87
N TYR A 64 -20.75 -19.57 -6.65
CA TYR A 64 -19.77 -19.67 -5.56
C TYR A 64 -20.43 -19.62 -4.19
N GLU A 65 -21.33 -18.68 -3.95
CA GLU A 65 -22.03 -18.54 -2.65
C GLU A 65 -22.91 -19.73 -2.30
N LEU A 66 -23.46 -20.42 -3.31
CA LEU A 66 -24.24 -21.64 -3.15
C LEU A 66 -23.37 -22.91 -3.09
N GLY A 67 -22.07 -22.79 -3.32
CA GLY A 67 -21.15 -23.94 -3.38
C GLY A 67 -21.38 -24.85 -4.59
N THR A 68 -22.03 -24.36 -5.66
CA THR A 68 -22.29 -25.15 -6.88
C THR A 68 -20.99 -25.50 -7.61
N TYR A 69 -19.99 -24.64 -7.52
CA TYR A 69 -18.63 -24.89 -8.01
C TYR A 69 -17.64 -24.00 -7.26
N LYS A 70 -16.35 -24.35 -7.32
CA LYS A 70 -15.29 -23.64 -6.61
C LYS A 70 -14.63 -22.60 -7.52
N PRO A 71 -14.29 -21.40 -7.02
CA PRO A 71 -13.53 -20.42 -7.80
C PRO A 71 -12.10 -20.92 -8.06
N GLY A 72 -11.55 -20.56 -9.22
CA GLY A 72 -10.15 -20.80 -9.53
C GLY A 72 -9.25 -19.73 -8.94
N ALA A 73 -7.93 -19.88 -9.12
CA ALA A 73 -6.95 -18.94 -8.60
C ALA A 73 -7.17 -17.49 -9.11
N ARG A 74 -7.59 -17.35 -10.37
CA ARG A 74 -7.93 -16.05 -10.97
C ARG A 74 -9.10 -15.40 -10.26
N GLU A 75 -10.18 -16.14 -10.04
CA GLU A 75 -11.39 -15.62 -9.41
C GLU A 75 -11.16 -15.33 -7.93
N ILE A 76 -10.38 -16.15 -7.23
CA ILE A 76 -9.99 -15.89 -5.84
C ILE A 76 -9.24 -14.56 -5.73
N ARG A 77 -8.24 -14.32 -6.60
CA ARG A 77 -7.48 -13.06 -6.63
C ARG A 77 -8.41 -11.86 -6.84
N ILE A 78 -9.32 -11.96 -7.81
CA ILE A 78 -10.25 -10.87 -8.15
C ILE A 78 -11.26 -10.64 -7.02
N LEU A 79 -11.82 -11.71 -6.43
CA LEU A 79 -12.75 -11.61 -5.30
C LEU A 79 -12.09 -11.02 -4.06
N ALA A 80 -10.85 -11.43 -3.77
CA ALA A 80 -10.09 -10.91 -2.64
C ALA A 80 -9.82 -9.41 -2.79
N ALA A 81 -9.41 -8.96 -3.98
CA ALA A 81 -9.25 -7.54 -4.29
C ALA A 81 -10.58 -6.78 -4.14
N ALA A 82 -11.63 -7.27 -4.80
CA ALA A 82 -12.95 -6.65 -4.81
C ALA A 82 -13.60 -6.54 -3.42
N LEU A 83 -13.41 -7.56 -2.59
CA LEU A 83 -13.93 -7.59 -1.23
C LEU A 83 -12.98 -6.96 -0.21
N GLU A 84 -11.79 -6.51 -0.64
CA GLU A 84 -10.72 -5.96 0.21
C GLU A 84 -10.35 -6.90 1.37
N VAL A 85 -10.19 -8.18 1.07
CA VAL A 85 -9.79 -9.22 2.04
C VAL A 85 -8.58 -10.00 1.54
N SER A 86 -7.84 -10.62 2.46
CA SER A 86 -6.73 -11.51 2.09
C SER A 86 -7.27 -12.74 1.32
N PRO A 87 -6.63 -13.15 0.20
CA PRO A 87 -6.93 -14.42 -0.45
C PRO A 87 -6.84 -15.60 0.51
N THR A 88 -5.88 -15.57 1.44
CA THR A 88 -5.68 -16.59 2.46
C THR A 88 -6.87 -16.67 3.40
N TRP A 89 -7.36 -15.52 3.88
CA TRP A 89 -8.57 -15.47 4.69
C TRP A 89 -9.79 -16.01 3.93
N LEU A 90 -9.91 -15.67 2.65
CA LEU A 90 -11.03 -16.13 1.82
C LEU A 90 -11.03 -17.66 1.65
N ILE A 91 -9.85 -18.27 1.53
CA ILE A 91 -9.68 -19.72 1.36
C ILE A 91 -9.75 -20.46 2.70
N LEU A 92 -9.13 -19.96 3.77
CA LEU A 92 -8.93 -20.69 5.02
C LEU A 92 -9.89 -20.26 6.14
N GLY A 93 -10.46 -19.06 6.07
CA GLY A 93 -11.38 -18.51 7.07
C GLY A 93 -10.77 -18.15 8.42
N ALA A 94 -9.48 -18.40 8.63
CA ALA A 94 -8.74 -17.90 9.77
C ALA A 94 -8.15 -16.51 9.44
N PRO A 95 -8.23 -15.52 10.34
CA PRO A 95 -7.27 -14.41 10.29
C PRO A 95 -5.89 -15.03 10.42
N ASP A 96 -5.00 -14.67 9.50
CA ASP A 96 -3.72 -15.35 9.26
C ASP A 96 -3.03 -15.76 10.58
N GLY A 97 -3.12 -17.06 10.93
CA GLY A 97 -2.52 -17.63 12.16
C GLY A 97 -0.99 -17.74 12.09
N HIS A 98 -0.41 -17.26 11.00
CA HIS A 98 0.99 -16.92 10.89
C HIS A 98 1.10 -15.40 10.96
N SER A 99 1.23 -14.89 12.18
CA SER A 99 1.86 -13.61 12.44
C SER A 99 3.32 -13.67 11.98
N THR A 100 3.51 -13.63 10.68
CA THR A 100 4.70 -13.05 10.07
C THR A 100 4.26 -11.65 9.69
N GLU A 101 4.82 -10.69 10.40
CA GLU A 101 4.73 -9.26 10.15
C GLU A 101 4.52 -8.99 8.66
N SER A 102 3.32 -8.51 8.35
CA SER A 102 3.03 -7.53 7.32
C SER A 102 4.10 -7.39 6.23
N THR A 103 4.09 -8.28 5.24
CA THR A 103 4.52 -7.84 3.90
C THR A 103 3.36 -6.99 3.36
N PRO A 104 3.48 -5.65 3.26
CA PRO A 104 2.36 -4.86 2.79
C PRO A 104 2.27 -5.06 1.28
N VAL A 105 1.34 -5.92 0.86
CA VAL A 105 0.67 -5.74 -0.43
C VAL A 105 0.16 -4.31 -0.41
N ALA A 106 0.62 -3.49 -1.35
CA ALA A 106 0.31 -2.08 -1.49
C ALA A 106 -1.13 -1.79 -1.04
N SER A 107 -1.28 -1.17 0.13
CA SER A 107 -2.57 -0.65 0.57
C SER A 107 -2.84 0.56 -0.30
N TYR A 108 -3.68 0.38 -1.31
CA TYR A 108 -4.20 1.48 -2.11
C TYR A 108 -5.15 2.29 -1.22
N ASP A 109 -4.99 3.61 -1.19
CA ASP A 109 -6.07 4.46 -0.71
C ASP A 109 -7.25 4.40 -1.70
N LYS A 110 -8.41 4.93 -1.31
CA LYS A 110 -9.64 4.95 -2.14
C LYS A 110 -9.48 5.68 -3.49
N GLU A 111 -8.33 6.32 -3.74
CA GLU A 111 -8.00 7.02 -4.98
C GLU A 111 -6.90 6.31 -5.79
N GLY A 112 -6.49 5.10 -5.40
CA GLY A 112 -5.45 4.35 -6.10
C GLY A 112 -4.06 4.96 -6.00
N ARG A 113 -3.84 5.94 -5.10
CA ARG A 113 -2.51 6.47 -4.86
C ARG A 113 -1.79 5.55 -3.89
N GLN A 114 -0.55 5.20 -4.20
CA GLN A 114 0.35 4.61 -3.21
C GLN A 114 0.58 5.68 -2.13
N GLY A 115 -0.26 5.68 -1.09
CA GLY A 115 -0.07 6.55 0.05
C GLY A 115 1.25 6.16 0.70
N LEU A 116 2.25 7.04 0.62
CA LEU A 116 3.45 6.96 1.46
C LEU A 116 2.98 6.76 2.90
N ARG A 117 3.26 5.59 3.49
CA ARG A 117 2.92 5.30 4.88
C ARG A 117 3.86 6.12 5.75
N TRP A 118 3.46 7.35 6.05
CA TRP A 118 4.25 8.31 6.82
C TRP A 118 4.82 7.73 8.11
N GLY A 119 4.10 6.82 8.77
CA GLY A 119 4.60 6.11 9.94
C GLY A 119 5.86 5.28 9.67
N GLU A 120 5.96 4.62 8.51
CA GLU A 120 7.12 3.82 8.13
C GLU A 120 8.31 4.70 7.78
N ILE A 121 8.08 5.82 7.07
CA ILE A 121 9.11 6.80 6.74
C ILE A 121 9.63 7.47 8.01
N ALA A 122 8.72 7.95 8.86
CA ALA A 122 9.07 8.60 10.12
C ALA A 122 9.81 7.63 11.05
N PHE A 123 9.35 6.38 11.16
CA PHE A 123 10.05 5.36 11.95
C PHE A 123 11.45 5.07 11.39
N THR A 124 11.58 4.91 10.07
CA THR A 124 12.88 4.67 9.42
C THR A 124 13.83 5.85 9.63
N ALA A 125 13.34 7.08 9.52
CA ALA A 125 14.10 8.28 9.80
C ALA A 125 14.55 8.32 11.28
N LEU A 126 13.63 8.08 12.22
CA LEU A 126 13.92 8.06 13.66
C LEU A 126 14.90 6.94 14.04
N ALA A 127 14.77 5.75 13.45
CA ALA A 127 15.69 4.64 13.63
C ALA A 127 17.08 5.01 13.09
N SER A 128 17.15 5.65 11.93
CA SER A 128 18.40 6.11 11.32
C SER A 128 19.11 7.17 12.18
N MET A 129 18.36 8.03 12.89
CA MET A 129 18.96 9.00 13.83
C MET A 129 19.64 8.34 15.04
N ARG A 130 19.29 7.09 15.38
CA ARG A 130 19.90 6.34 16.49
C ARG A 130 21.18 5.59 16.12
N LEU A 131 21.45 5.42 14.83
CA LEU A 131 22.65 4.78 14.32
C LEU A 131 23.88 5.69 14.46
N GLY A 132 25.06 5.09 14.60
CA GLY A 132 26.33 5.82 14.52
C GLY A 132 26.59 6.35 13.10
N ASP A 133 27.51 7.31 12.95
CA ASP A 133 27.80 7.93 11.64
C ASP A 133 28.19 6.91 10.57
N THR A 134 29.02 5.92 10.92
CA THR A 134 29.43 4.84 10.02
C THR A 134 28.25 3.95 9.63
N GLU A 135 27.39 3.59 10.57
CA GLU A 135 26.22 2.75 10.32
C GLU A 135 25.19 3.47 9.44
N ARG A 136 24.96 4.76 9.70
CA ARG A 136 24.12 5.62 8.86
C ARG A 136 24.62 5.65 7.42
N GLN A 137 25.92 5.83 7.23
CA GLN A 137 26.51 5.85 5.89
C GLN A 137 26.31 4.51 5.17
N LEU A 138 26.54 3.38 5.85
CA LEU A 138 26.34 2.06 5.27
C LEU A 138 24.88 1.80 4.86
N VAL A 139 23.91 2.21 5.69
CA VAL A 139 22.49 2.10 5.36
C VAL A 139 22.15 3.00 4.17
N ALA A 140 22.66 4.22 4.13
CA ALA A 140 22.46 5.13 3.00
C ALA A 140 23.03 4.55 1.69
N ASP A 141 24.25 4.01 1.72
CA ASP A 141 24.90 3.39 0.56
C ASP A 141 24.13 2.15 0.07
N LEU A 142 23.59 1.34 0.99
CA LEU A 142 22.76 0.18 0.65
C LEU A 142 21.45 0.61 -0.03
N ILE A 143 20.75 1.59 0.55
CA ILE A 143 19.51 2.14 0.00
C ILE A 143 19.78 2.73 -1.39
N GLU A 144 20.87 3.48 -1.54
CA GLU A 144 21.28 4.06 -2.82
C GLU A 144 21.57 2.97 -3.85
N THR A 145 22.26 1.89 -3.47
CA THR A 145 22.55 0.77 -4.37
C THR A 145 21.26 0.09 -4.82
N MET A 146 20.34 -0.21 -3.90
CA MET A 146 19.04 -0.80 -4.24
C MET A 146 18.22 0.12 -5.14
N TYR A 147 18.25 1.42 -4.91
CA TYR A 147 17.56 2.42 -5.72
C TYR A 147 18.11 2.49 -7.15
N ARG A 148 19.44 2.56 -7.29
CA ARG A 148 20.13 2.52 -8.59
C ARG A 148 19.80 1.26 -9.38
N LEU A 149 19.79 0.10 -8.72
CA LEU A 149 19.40 -1.16 -9.35
C LEU A 149 17.94 -1.14 -9.84
N LYS A 150 17.04 -0.48 -9.10
CA LYS A 150 15.61 -0.48 -9.41
C LYS A 150 15.24 0.50 -10.53
N VAL A 151 15.85 1.69 -10.54
CA VAL A 151 15.45 2.80 -11.41
C VAL A 151 16.44 3.01 -12.56
N GLY A 152 17.64 2.43 -12.47
CA GLY A 152 18.72 2.61 -13.44
C GLY A 152 19.70 3.70 -13.01
N GLU A 153 20.97 3.54 -13.42
CA GLU A 153 22.09 4.38 -12.97
C GLU A 153 21.92 5.86 -13.36
N GLU A 154 21.50 6.15 -14.59
CA GLU A 154 21.33 7.52 -15.08
C GLU A 154 20.18 8.25 -14.37
N SER A 155 19.03 7.59 -14.23
CA SER A 155 17.86 8.14 -13.53
C SER A 155 18.16 8.36 -12.05
N ALA A 156 18.80 7.40 -11.38
CA ALA A 156 19.19 7.54 -9.99
C ALA A 156 20.19 8.70 -9.79
N ARG A 157 21.16 8.88 -10.69
CA ARG A 157 22.09 10.01 -10.63
C ARG A 157 21.36 11.35 -10.79
N ARG A 158 20.43 11.45 -11.75
CA ARG A 158 19.62 12.66 -11.95
C ARG A 158 18.78 12.98 -10.71
N GLN A 159 18.07 11.98 -10.18
CA GLN A 159 17.23 12.13 -8.99
C GLN A 159 18.03 12.46 -7.74
N LYS A 160 19.23 11.90 -7.57
CA LYS A 160 20.12 12.25 -6.46
C LYS A 160 20.63 13.69 -6.56
N ALA A 161 21.09 14.12 -7.74
CA ALA A 161 21.53 15.50 -7.97
C ALA A 161 20.39 16.49 -7.67
N PHE A 162 19.19 16.14 -8.11
CA PHE A 162 17.96 16.88 -7.84
C PHE A 162 17.64 17.02 -6.34
N VAL A 163 17.71 15.93 -5.57
CA VAL A 163 17.46 15.98 -4.11
C VAL A 163 18.49 16.85 -3.41
N LEU A 164 19.76 16.78 -3.81
CA LEU A 164 20.83 17.59 -3.23
C LEU A 164 20.64 19.09 -3.52
N GLU A 165 20.35 19.46 -4.77
CA GLU A 165 20.06 20.86 -5.13
C GLU A 165 18.88 21.42 -4.32
N PHE A 166 17.83 20.60 -4.13
CA PHE A 166 16.70 20.99 -3.30
C PHE A 166 17.07 21.17 -1.81
N CYS A 167 17.89 20.27 -1.26
CA CYS A 167 18.38 20.39 0.11
C CYS A 167 19.24 21.64 0.31
N ASP A 168 20.09 22.00 -0.66
CA ASP A 168 20.91 23.20 -0.62
C ASP A 168 20.02 24.46 -0.60
N VAL A 169 19.01 24.53 -1.48
CA VAL A 169 18.03 25.65 -1.49
C VAL A 169 17.29 25.76 -0.15
N LEU A 170 16.91 24.64 0.46
CA LEU A 170 16.29 24.65 1.79
C LEU A 170 17.26 25.10 2.88
N GLN A 171 18.52 24.68 2.81
CA GLN A 171 19.54 25.03 3.79
C GLN A 171 19.91 26.51 3.70
N ASP A 172 20.05 27.06 2.50
CA ASP A 172 20.28 28.50 2.27
C ASP A 172 19.11 29.31 2.84
N PHE A 173 17.88 28.90 2.55
CA PHE A 173 16.68 29.53 3.13
C PHE A 173 16.65 29.50 4.67
N ILE A 174 17.05 28.39 5.29
CA ILE A 174 17.12 28.26 6.75
C ILE A 174 18.25 29.14 7.32
N THR A 175 19.38 29.24 6.62
CA THR A 175 20.56 30.00 7.06
C THR A 175 20.32 31.50 6.97
N ASP A 176 19.78 31.99 5.86
CA ASP A 176 19.36 33.39 5.67
C ASP A 176 18.40 33.84 6.78
N ARG A 177 17.49 32.94 7.19
CA ARG A 177 16.56 33.16 8.31
C ARG A 177 17.27 33.27 9.66
N ARG A 178 18.34 32.51 9.89
CA ARG A 178 19.10 32.50 11.14
C ARG A 178 19.92 33.77 11.32
N ASP A 179 20.48 34.30 10.25
CA ASP A 179 21.40 35.44 10.29
C ASP A 179 20.67 36.79 10.32
N GLY A 180 19.33 36.79 10.30
CA GLY A 180 18.52 38.00 10.45
C GLY A 180 18.64 38.97 9.29
N GLU A 181 19.25 38.54 8.18
CA GLU A 181 19.23 39.31 6.95
C GLU A 181 17.78 39.47 6.50
N SER A 182 17.49 40.67 5.99
CA SER A 182 16.18 41.08 5.53
C SER A 182 15.86 40.43 4.18
N GLY A 183 16.00 39.11 4.09
CA GLY A 183 15.44 38.33 3.01
C GLY A 183 13.92 38.59 2.95
N PRO A 184 13.28 38.40 1.79
CA PRO A 184 11.86 38.73 1.59
C PRO A 184 10.89 38.01 2.55
N PHE A 185 11.37 37.04 3.34
CA PHE A 185 10.58 36.26 4.29
C PHE A 185 11.32 36.17 5.64
N GLY A 186 10.99 37.08 6.58
CA GLY A 186 11.63 37.11 7.91
C GLY A 186 11.32 35.90 8.81
N LEU A 187 11.80 35.94 10.07
CA LEU A 187 11.61 34.92 11.12
C LEU A 187 10.14 34.54 11.41
N ASN A 188 9.17 35.26 10.85
CA ASN A 188 7.73 34.99 10.96
C ASN A 188 7.09 34.62 9.62
N ALA A 189 7.83 33.99 8.71
CA ALA A 189 7.27 33.49 7.46
C ALA A 189 5.99 32.67 7.75
N SER A 190 4.86 33.23 7.34
CA SER A 190 3.55 32.60 7.43
C SER A 190 3.56 31.29 6.66
N PRO A 191 2.73 30.30 7.05
CA PRO A 191 2.59 29.06 6.29
C PRO A 191 2.31 29.30 4.79
N THR A 192 1.64 30.40 4.47
CA THR A 192 1.36 30.86 3.10
C THR A 192 2.62 31.24 2.32
N GLU A 193 3.59 31.90 2.96
CA GLU A 193 4.87 32.30 2.35
C GLU A 193 5.76 31.08 2.10
N ILE A 194 5.81 30.13 3.06
CA ILE A 194 6.51 28.85 2.89
C ILE A 194 5.91 28.06 1.71
N MET A 195 4.59 28.04 1.60
CA MET A 195 3.91 27.38 0.48
C MET A 195 4.18 28.09 -0.85
N SER A 196 4.24 29.42 -0.87
CA SER A 196 4.59 30.19 -2.07
C SER A 196 6.02 29.90 -2.53
N LEU A 197 6.97 29.85 -1.60
CA LEU A 197 8.35 29.46 -1.88
C LEU A 197 8.40 28.03 -2.41
N PHE A 198 7.76 27.08 -1.73
CA PHE A 198 7.70 25.69 -2.18
C PHE A 198 7.13 25.56 -3.60
N LYS A 199 6.04 26.27 -3.91
CA LYS A 199 5.48 26.30 -5.27
C LYS A 199 6.43 26.91 -6.29
N SER A 200 7.15 27.98 -5.92
CA SER A 200 8.15 28.60 -6.78
C SER A 200 9.31 27.64 -7.06
N VAL A 201 9.81 26.96 -6.03
CA VAL A 201 10.85 25.93 -6.16
C VAL A 201 10.36 24.79 -7.03
N VAL A 202 9.17 24.25 -6.79
CA VAL A 202 8.58 23.20 -7.64
C VAL A 202 8.44 23.65 -9.10
N ALA A 203 8.07 24.91 -9.34
CA ALA A 203 7.93 25.44 -10.70
C ALA A 203 9.29 25.57 -11.41
N ASP A 204 10.29 26.16 -10.76
CA ASP A 204 11.66 26.28 -11.28
C ASP A 204 12.28 24.89 -11.52
N PHE A 205 12.07 23.96 -10.59
CA PHE A 205 12.52 22.58 -10.72
C PHE A 205 11.79 21.82 -11.85
N ARG A 206 10.50 22.09 -12.08
CA ARG A 206 9.75 21.50 -13.20
C ARG A 206 10.34 21.91 -14.55
N GLU A 207 10.79 23.16 -14.66
CA GLU A 207 11.42 23.69 -15.85
C GLU A 207 12.81 23.08 -16.08
N LYS A 208 13.63 23.00 -15.02
CA LYS A 208 15.01 22.50 -15.10
C LYS A 208 15.12 20.98 -15.25
N HIS A 209 14.34 20.23 -14.48
CA HIS A 209 14.51 18.78 -14.31
C HIS A 209 13.40 17.95 -14.94
N GLY A 210 12.28 18.57 -15.28
CA GLY A 210 11.13 17.91 -15.90
C GLY A 210 9.99 17.65 -14.91
N LYS A 211 8.87 17.17 -15.48
CA LYS A 211 7.60 17.03 -14.76
C LYS A 211 7.63 15.94 -13.69
N VAL A 212 8.26 14.81 -13.96
CA VAL A 212 8.21 13.63 -13.08
C VAL A 212 8.93 13.92 -11.76
N GLU A 213 10.07 14.58 -11.84
CA GLU A 213 10.91 14.97 -10.71
C GLU A 213 10.20 16.03 -9.85
N ALA A 214 9.63 17.06 -10.46
CA ALA A 214 8.85 18.06 -9.75
C ALA A 214 7.60 17.47 -9.07
N ASP A 215 6.90 16.56 -9.73
CA ASP A 215 5.74 15.88 -9.16
C ASP A 215 6.16 14.99 -7.96
N LEU A 216 7.39 14.44 -7.96
CA LEU A 216 7.96 13.70 -6.82
C LEU A 216 8.23 14.60 -5.61
N LEU A 217 8.75 15.81 -5.80
CA LEU A 217 8.88 16.81 -4.73
C LEU A 217 7.53 17.14 -4.09
N VAL A 218 6.51 17.38 -4.92
CA VAL A 218 5.14 17.66 -4.44
C VAL A 218 4.59 16.48 -3.65
N ALA A 219 4.81 15.25 -4.12
CA ALA A 219 4.38 14.06 -3.40
C ALA A 219 5.10 13.89 -2.06
N LEU A 220 6.40 14.19 -2.01
CA LEU A 220 7.24 13.93 -0.84
C LEU A 220 7.19 15.04 0.22
N PHE A 221 6.95 16.29 -0.16
CA PHE A 221 6.92 17.42 0.78
C PHE A 221 5.56 18.10 0.88
N GLY A 222 4.71 17.98 -0.14
CA GLY A 222 3.38 18.61 -0.16
C GLY A 222 2.52 18.26 1.06
N PRO A 223 2.40 16.98 1.46
CA PRO A 223 1.63 16.61 2.64
C PRO A 223 2.19 17.17 3.95
N TYR A 224 3.52 17.30 4.09
CA TYR A 224 4.14 17.88 5.28
C TYR A 224 3.84 19.37 5.40
N ILE A 225 4.01 20.10 4.29
CA ILE A 225 3.72 21.54 4.23
C ILE A 225 2.22 21.76 4.46
N GLN A 226 1.36 20.92 3.89
CA GLN A 226 -0.10 20.98 4.13
C GLN A 226 -0.46 20.73 5.60
N SER A 227 0.12 19.70 6.22
CA SER A 227 -0.10 19.42 7.64
C SER A 227 0.35 20.58 8.54
N TRP A 228 1.42 21.28 8.19
CA TRP A 228 1.86 22.49 8.89
C TRP A 228 0.85 23.65 8.76
N MET A 229 0.16 23.77 7.62
CA MET A 229 -0.88 24.79 7.42
C MET A 229 -2.16 24.50 8.21
N ASP A 230 -2.48 23.22 8.44
CA ASP A 230 -3.71 22.80 9.13
C ASP A 230 -3.60 22.91 10.67
N ILE A 231 -2.38 23.03 11.20
CA ILE A 231 -2.15 23.36 12.62
C ILE A 231 -2.46 24.85 12.80
N LYS A 232 -3.74 25.15 13.03
CA LYS A 232 -4.15 26.48 13.51
C LYS A 232 -3.50 26.76 14.88
N PRO A 233 -2.93 27.95 15.10
CA PRO A 233 -2.57 28.39 16.45
C PRO A 233 -3.79 28.52 17.37
#